data_AF-A0A0S8CF83-F1
#
_entry.id   AF-A0A0S8CF83-F1
#
_cell.length_a   1.000
_cell.length_b   1.000
_cell.length_c   1.000
_cell.angle_alpha   90.00
_cell.angle_beta   90.00
_cell.angle_gamma   90.00
#
_symmetry.space_group_name_H-M   'P 1'
#
loop_
_entity.id
_entity.type
_entity.pdbx_description
1 polymer ?
#
loop_
_entity_poly.entity_id
_entity_poly.type
_entity_poly.pdbx_seq_one_letter_code
_entity_poly.pdbx_strand_id
1 'polypeptide(L)'
;MELIGKLVLKLPGGQEEEFALAKASVTIGRAVINDIVLGDSKVSRVHARLQCSDEGLSLVDLGSANGTRVNGLPIERVAVAPGDVIEVGDSTLRYETEPPKTEPEVTLLDSEADVEATLTGATLPMTLSDTRGPRLAVHRPDKTWEIPLVSDALTIGRHSDSDIVLDDPKVSRHHARIECRRGTFTIRDLNSTNGIWFGEQRVDEHTLQDGDTIRVGGAQLVFKRGFEYEELTVVEGPPLGEKPARRPVIIVPGLFGSQLWRGSERLWPRVKYLFTDPEMYCLPEDEPIEARGLVDEVVIIPGLIKQAGYGRLGDYLEEALGYERGKDLLEFAYDFRQDARVSARLLAEVIDGWRVAGPITIIAHSLGCLVSRYYVDRLGGRKKVERLILMGGPHQGSPKAISGLLFGRGLLPFGLMGERLRKVLATFPSAYQVLPAYSCVYDEGGQPIDILSDESWLPSEQVPLLRSARASHRELGRRCGVRCVSVFGYGMRTITKVRVGRDSQGRWEKVDLDAEPGGDNTVPERSAVLEGTEIHPVQQYHGALYVDNDVKMRLKLELTR
;
A
#
# COMPACT_ATOMS: atom_id res chain seq x y z
N MET A 1 -7.46 17.18 -8.82
CA MET A 1 -6.70 17.52 -10.04
C MET A 1 -6.74 16.32 -10.95
N GLU A 2 -6.96 16.53 -12.26
CA GLU A 2 -6.65 15.52 -13.27
C GLU A 2 -5.11 15.35 -13.35
N LEU A 3 -4.63 14.21 -13.86
CA LEU A 3 -3.20 13.97 -14.04
C LEU A 3 -2.61 15.01 -15.01
N ILE A 4 -1.56 15.74 -14.59
CA ILE A 4 -0.84 16.70 -15.44
C ILE A 4 0.16 15.99 -16.37
N GLY A 5 0.57 14.77 -16.01
CA GLY A 5 1.51 13.94 -16.74
C GLY A 5 2.27 13.02 -15.79
N LYS A 6 3.46 12.60 -16.20
CA LYS A 6 4.39 11.81 -15.40
C LYS A 6 5.82 12.31 -15.54
N LEU A 7 6.62 12.15 -14.48
CA LEU A 7 8.07 12.18 -14.61
C LEU A 7 8.60 10.76 -14.78
N VAL A 8 9.60 10.63 -15.64
CA VAL A 8 10.30 9.38 -15.91
C VAL A 8 11.74 9.55 -15.47
N LEU A 9 12.09 9.04 -14.29
CA LEU A 9 13.44 9.07 -13.74
C LEU A 9 14.28 7.98 -14.40
N LYS A 10 15.37 8.37 -15.08
CA LYS A 10 16.34 7.41 -15.60
C LYS A 10 17.36 7.05 -14.53
N LEU A 11 17.46 5.75 -14.24
CA LEU A 11 18.44 5.22 -13.29
C LEU A 11 19.71 4.72 -14.02
N PRO A 12 20.85 4.61 -13.32
CA PRO A 12 22.06 4.00 -13.88
C PRO A 12 21.77 2.61 -14.46
N GLY A 13 22.14 2.40 -15.73
CA GLY A 13 21.86 1.17 -16.48
C GLY A 13 20.71 1.26 -17.51
N GLY A 14 20.05 2.41 -17.62
CA GLY A 14 19.02 2.66 -18.64
C GLY A 14 17.59 2.39 -18.21
N GLN A 15 17.36 2.13 -16.91
CA GLN A 15 16.02 1.92 -16.32
C GLN A 15 15.24 3.22 -16.27
N GLU A 16 13.91 3.13 -16.24
CA GLU A 16 13.01 4.26 -16.07
C GLU A 16 12.03 3.98 -14.89
N GLU A 17 11.91 4.90 -13.91
CA GLU A 17 10.87 4.89 -12.88
C GLU A 17 9.83 5.98 -13.18
N GLU A 18 8.54 5.63 -13.13
CA GLU A 18 7.45 6.55 -13.46
C GLU A 18 6.73 7.12 -12.23
N PHE A 19 6.57 8.44 -12.20
CA PHE A 19 5.88 9.18 -11.14
C PHE A 19 4.71 9.94 -11.75
N ALA A 20 3.49 9.47 -11.51
CA ALA A 20 2.27 10.16 -11.91
C ALA A 20 2.12 11.48 -11.13
N LEU A 21 2.11 12.59 -11.86
CA LEU A 21 2.00 13.94 -11.31
C LEU A 21 0.53 14.27 -11.07
N ALA A 22 0.08 14.01 -9.83
CA ALA A 22 -1.26 14.34 -9.35
C ALA A 22 -1.27 15.30 -8.14
N LYS A 23 -0.11 15.85 -7.75
CA LYS A 23 0.02 16.95 -6.77
C LYS A 23 0.24 18.27 -7.47
N ALA A 24 -0.21 19.38 -6.87
CA ALA A 24 0.17 20.71 -7.35
C ALA A 24 1.62 21.09 -6.98
N SER A 25 2.29 20.33 -6.11
CA SER A 25 3.72 20.47 -5.84
C SER A 25 4.35 19.11 -5.59
N VAL A 26 5.49 18.85 -6.24
CA VAL A 26 6.27 17.62 -6.10
C VAL A 26 7.71 17.97 -5.73
N THR A 27 8.24 17.35 -4.68
CA THR A 27 9.59 17.57 -4.18
C THR A 27 10.56 16.49 -4.64
N ILE A 28 11.78 16.91 -4.98
CA ILE A 28 12.87 16.04 -5.42
C ILE A 28 14.06 16.28 -4.50
N GLY A 29 14.64 15.21 -3.96
CA GLY A 29 15.81 15.31 -3.09
C GLY A 29 16.30 13.95 -2.61
N ARG A 30 17.42 13.91 -1.89
CA ARG A 30 17.98 12.64 -1.39
C ARG A 30 17.39 12.16 -0.07
N ALA A 31 16.74 13.03 0.69
CA ALA A 31 16.12 12.63 1.95
C ALA A 31 14.87 11.78 1.68
N VAL A 32 14.65 10.75 2.51
CA VAL A 32 13.53 9.80 2.38
C VAL A 32 12.13 10.43 2.52
N ILE A 33 12.07 11.71 2.89
CA ILE A 33 10.84 12.50 3.01
C ILE A 33 10.32 13.05 1.68
N ASN A 34 11.16 13.19 0.65
CA ASN A 34 10.72 13.77 -0.64
C ASN A 34 9.74 12.84 -1.36
N ASP A 35 8.93 13.40 -2.27
CA ASP A 35 8.08 12.58 -3.15
C ASP A 35 8.89 11.72 -4.10
N ILE A 36 9.96 12.31 -4.64
CA ILE A 36 10.93 11.63 -5.50
C ILE A 36 12.26 11.63 -4.76
N VAL A 37 12.61 10.45 -4.24
CA VAL A 37 13.86 10.25 -3.48
C VAL A 37 14.96 9.78 -4.43
N LEU A 38 16.00 10.61 -4.58
CA LEU A 38 17.16 10.29 -5.40
C LEU A 38 18.32 9.81 -4.52
N GLY A 39 18.79 8.59 -4.73
CA GLY A 39 19.89 7.98 -3.97
C GLY A 39 21.29 8.57 -4.24
N ASP A 40 21.37 9.79 -4.78
CA ASP A 40 22.61 10.41 -5.21
C ASP A 40 23.16 11.37 -4.15
N SER A 41 24.43 11.15 -3.76
CA SER A 41 25.17 11.97 -2.81
C SER A 41 25.34 13.44 -3.22
N LYS A 42 25.30 13.75 -4.52
CA LYS A 42 25.33 15.12 -5.05
C LYS A 42 23.98 15.82 -4.96
N VAL A 43 22.91 15.10 -4.63
CA VAL A 43 21.58 15.68 -4.47
C VAL A 43 21.43 16.23 -3.05
N SER A 44 20.91 17.45 -2.92
CA SER A 44 20.62 18.04 -1.62
C SER A 44 19.47 17.30 -0.93
N ARG A 45 19.37 17.39 0.41
CA ARG A 45 18.32 16.70 1.18
C ARG A 45 16.93 17.00 0.62
N VAL A 46 16.66 18.27 0.35
CA VAL A 46 15.56 18.76 -0.46
C VAL A 46 16.22 19.61 -1.55
N HIS A 47 16.11 19.22 -2.82
CA HIS A 47 16.93 19.76 -3.91
C HIS A 47 16.12 20.70 -4.81
N ALA A 48 15.00 20.21 -5.33
CA ALA A 48 14.17 20.95 -6.27
C ALA A 48 12.68 20.68 -6.02
N ARG A 49 11.84 21.55 -6.56
CA ARG A 49 10.38 21.44 -6.49
C ARG A 49 9.77 21.70 -7.85
N LEU A 50 8.88 20.81 -8.25
CA LEU A 50 7.95 21.02 -9.35
C LEU A 50 6.66 21.64 -8.83
N GLN A 51 6.15 22.65 -9.52
CA GLN A 51 4.80 23.19 -9.34
C GLN A 51 3.98 22.77 -10.56
N CYS A 52 2.94 22.00 -10.31
CA CYS A 52 2.08 21.44 -11.35
C CYS A 52 0.74 22.20 -11.30
N SER A 53 0.37 22.85 -12.40
CA SER A 53 -0.94 23.48 -12.56
C SER A 53 -1.56 23.11 -13.90
N ASP A 54 -2.83 23.48 -14.10
CA ASP A 54 -3.50 23.32 -15.40
C ASP A 54 -2.83 24.15 -16.53
N GLU A 55 -2.02 25.14 -16.16
CA GLU A 55 -1.26 25.99 -17.10
C GLU A 55 0.10 25.38 -17.50
N GLY A 56 0.53 24.31 -16.84
CA GLY A 56 1.76 23.58 -17.15
C GLY A 56 2.60 23.24 -15.91
N LEU A 57 3.82 22.78 -16.18
CA LEU A 57 4.78 22.35 -15.16
C LEU A 57 5.87 23.42 -15.02
N SER A 58 6.20 23.83 -13.79
CA SER A 58 7.39 24.67 -13.54
C SER A 58 8.30 24.04 -12.50
N LEU A 59 9.61 24.10 -12.71
CA LEU A 59 10.64 23.57 -11.85
C LEU A 59 11.38 24.71 -11.16
N VAL A 60 11.65 24.55 -9.86
CA VAL A 60 12.37 25.52 -9.02
C VAL A 60 13.49 24.79 -8.27
N ASP A 61 14.72 25.27 -8.38
CA ASP A 61 15.82 24.84 -7.51
C ASP A 61 15.64 25.46 -6.11
N LEU A 62 15.80 24.66 -5.05
CA LEU A 62 15.56 25.10 -3.68
C LEU A 62 16.83 25.54 -2.94
N GLY A 63 17.81 26.09 -3.67
CA GLY A 63 19.11 26.48 -3.11
C GLY A 63 20.01 25.27 -2.92
N SER A 64 19.97 24.34 -3.86
CA SER A 64 20.74 23.11 -3.81
C SER A 64 22.26 23.37 -3.90
N ALA A 65 23.07 22.50 -3.30
CA ALA A 65 24.52 22.66 -3.31
C ALA A 65 25.16 22.57 -4.71
N ASN A 66 24.57 21.80 -5.62
CA ASN A 66 25.12 21.53 -6.95
C ASN A 66 24.29 22.11 -8.11
N GLY A 67 23.17 22.78 -7.80
CA GLY A 67 22.24 23.34 -8.78
C GLY A 67 21.41 22.28 -9.51
N THR A 68 20.30 22.74 -10.09
CA THR A 68 19.43 21.98 -10.99
C THR A 68 19.63 22.44 -12.43
N ARG A 69 19.57 21.53 -13.41
CA ARG A 69 19.63 21.87 -14.84
C ARG A 69 18.41 21.34 -15.58
N VAL A 70 18.04 22.01 -16.67
CA VAL A 70 17.05 21.52 -17.64
C VAL A 70 17.66 21.60 -19.03
N ASN A 71 17.69 20.47 -19.75
CA ASN A 71 18.33 20.32 -21.05
C ASN A 71 19.78 20.85 -21.06
N GLY A 72 20.57 20.51 -20.03
CA GLY A 72 21.96 20.95 -19.82
C GLY A 72 22.15 22.37 -19.26
N LEU A 73 21.11 23.21 -19.23
CA LEU A 73 21.21 24.60 -18.77
C LEU A 73 20.88 24.72 -17.27
N PRO A 74 21.71 25.39 -16.44
CA PRO A 74 21.40 25.62 -15.03
C PRO A 74 20.18 26.55 -14.89
N ILE A 75 19.33 26.24 -13.92
CA ILE A 75 18.10 26.99 -13.65
C ILE A 75 18.01 27.39 -12.18
N GLU A 76 17.35 28.52 -11.93
CA GLU A 76 16.74 28.81 -10.62
C GLU A 76 15.23 28.49 -10.67
N ARG A 77 14.58 28.87 -11.77
CA ARG A 77 13.18 28.55 -12.08
C ARG A 77 13.00 28.44 -13.59
N VAL A 78 12.23 27.45 -14.07
CA VAL A 78 11.91 27.29 -15.49
C VAL A 78 10.56 26.60 -15.70
N ALA A 79 9.85 26.91 -16.77
CA ALA A 79 8.72 26.09 -17.23
C ALA A 79 9.25 24.83 -17.94
N VAL A 80 8.68 23.67 -17.65
CA VAL A 80 9.09 22.38 -18.18
C VAL A 80 8.06 21.93 -19.21
N ALA A 81 8.50 21.72 -20.45
CA ALA A 81 7.69 21.23 -21.54
C ALA A 81 7.77 19.69 -21.64
N PRO A 82 6.75 19.02 -22.21
CA PRO A 82 6.83 17.58 -22.47
C PRO A 82 8.06 17.24 -23.32
N GLY A 83 8.82 16.25 -22.88
CA GLY A 83 10.11 15.84 -23.47
C GLY A 83 11.34 16.46 -22.82
N ASP A 84 11.20 17.53 -22.03
CA ASP A 84 12.33 18.15 -21.34
C ASP A 84 12.99 17.20 -20.34
N VAL A 85 14.31 17.30 -20.26
CA VAL A 85 15.14 16.52 -19.35
C VAL A 85 15.62 17.41 -18.21
N ILE A 86 15.24 17.04 -16.99
CA ILE A 86 15.64 17.64 -15.73
C ILE A 86 16.84 16.88 -15.18
N GLU A 87 17.94 17.55 -14.88
CA GLU A 87 19.15 16.96 -14.30
C GLU A 87 19.35 17.48 -12.88
N VAL A 88 19.46 16.54 -11.93
CA VAL A 88 19.60 16.81 -10.49
C VAL A 88 20.71 15.91 -9.96
N GLY A 89 21.89 16.49 -9.69
CA GLY A 89 23.09 15.70 -9.45
C GLY A 89 23.48 14.89 -10.69
N ASP A 90 23.66 13.58 -10.53
CA ASP A 90 23.90 12.58 -11.57
C ASP A 90 22.59 11.91 -12.06
N SER A 91 21.42 12.34 -11.55
CA SER A 91 20.11 11.78 -11.93
C SER A 91 19.45 12.62 -13.04
N THR A 92 18.73 11.95 -13.96
CA THR A 92 17.99 12.64 -15.04
C THR A 92 16.52 12.21 -15.05
N LEU A 93 15.58 13.17 -15.08
CA LEU A 93 14.14 12.93 -15.16
C LEU A 93 13.57 13.53 -16.45
N ARG A 94 12.78 12.78 -17.21
CA ARG A 94 12.08 13.28 -18.40
C ARG A 94 10.61 13.55 -18.06
N TYR A 95 10.08 14.71 -18.45
CA TYR A 95 8.65 15.00 -18.30
C TYR A 95 7.85 14.48 -19.50
N GLU A 96 6.74 13.78 -19.25
CA GLU A 96 5.84 13.24 -20.28
C GLU A 96 4.38 13.51 -19.93
N THR A 97 3.52 13.67 -20.95
CA THR A 97 2.08 13.95 -20.76
C THR A 97 1.18 12.79 -21.18
N GLU A 98 1.73 11.64 -21.59
CA GLU A 98 0.91 10.49 -21.97
C GLU A 98 0.28 9.80 -20.75
N PRO A 99 -1.04 9.49 -20.79
CA PRO A 99 -1.65 8.64 -19.78
C PRO A 99 -1.00 7.24 -19.83
N PRO A 100 -1.00 6.47 -18.72
CA PRO A 100 -0.41 5.14 -18.71
C PRO A 100 -1.04 4.30 -19.81
N LYS A 101 -0.21 3.68 -20.65
CA LYS A 101 -0.67 2.67 -21.61
C LYS A 101 -1.45 1.62 -20.81
N THR A 102 -2.73 1.48 -21.14
CA THR A 102 -3.68 0.56 -20.52
C THR A 102 -3.24 -0.87 -20.77
N GLU A 103 -2.50 -1.43 -19.81
CA GLU A 103 -1.97 -2.79 -19.79
C GLU A 103 -1.10 -3.15 -21.03
N PRO A 104 -0.09 -4.02 -20.91
CA PRO A 104 0.52 -4.59 -22.10
C PRO A 104 -0.56 -5.39 -22.84
N GLU A 105 -0.92 -4.91 -24.02
CA GLU A 105 -1.68 -5.65 -25.02
C GLU A 105 -1.02 -7.02 -25.18
N VAL A 106 -1.84 -8.08 -25.12
CA VAL A 106 -1.38 -9.48 -25.12
C VAL A 106 -0.47 -9.72 -26.32
N THR A 107 0.83 -9.60 -26.10
CA THR A 107 1.83 -10.04 -27.05
C THR A 107 2.11 -11.50 -26.71
N LEU A 108 1.86 -12.40 -27.65
CA LEU A 108 2.39 -13.76 -27.56
C LEU A 108 3.90 -13.63 -27.67
N LEU A 109 4.61 -13.95 -26.60
CA LEU A 109 6.06 -13.75 -26.47
C LEU A 109 6.67 -15.14 -26.44
N ASP A 110 7.20 -15.55 -27.59
CA ASP A 110 7.69 -16.91 -27.83
C ASP A 110 9.19 -17.06 -27.53
N SER A 111 9.87 -16.01 -27.04
CA SER A 111 11.31 -15.99 -26.79
C SER A 111 11.75 -15.29 -25.49
N GLU A 112 12.96 -15.60 -25.04
CA GLU A 112 13.60 -15.02 -23.84
C GLU A 112 13.86 -13.51 -23.98
N ALA A 113 14.13 -13.04 -25.22
CA ALA A 113 14.35 -11.63 -25.54
C ALA A 113 13.06 -10.79 -25.49
N ASP A 114 11.94 -11.40 -25.90
CA ASP A 114 10.61 -10.82 -25.87
C ASP A 114 10.12 -10.57 -24.43
N VAL A 115 10.48 -11.49 -23.53
CA VAL A 115 10.25 -11.37 -22.08
C VAL A 115 11.09 -10.24 -21.49
N GLU A 116 12.36 -10.14 -21.85
CA GLU A 116 13.25 -9.07 -21.41
C GLU A 116 12.71 -7.69 -21.84
N ALA A 117 12.27 -7.55 -23.10
CA ALA A 117 11.71 -6.32 -23.66
C ALA A 117 10.40 -5.86 -22.99
N THR A 118 9.50 -6.79 -22.68
CA THR A 118 8.22 -6.46 -22.02
C THR A 118 8.39 -6.22 -20.52
N LEU A 119 9.33 -6.93 -19.88
CA LEU A 119 9.69 -6.64 -18.49
C LEU A 119 10.31 -5.25 -18.38
N THR A 120 11.26 -4.87 -19.26
CA THR A 120 11.90 -3.53 -19.26
C THR A 120 10.91 -2.35 -19.27
N GLY A 121 9.68 -2.55 -19.75
CA GLY A 121 8.64 -1.52 -19.80
C GLY A 121 7.60 -1.57 -18.66
N ALA A 122 7.68 -2.51 -17.73
CA ALA A 122 6.63 -2.74 -16.72
C ALA A 122 6.95 -2.11 -15.35
N THR A 123 6.98 -0.77 -15.28
CA THR A 123 6.93 -0.05 -14.00
C THR A 123 5.50 0.34 -13.65
N LEU A 124 5.05 -0.02 -12.45
CA LEU A 124 3.82 0.54 -11.91
C LEU A 124 4.08 2.01 -11.55
N PRO A 125 3.31 2.98 -12.10
CA PRO A 125 3.51 4.38 -11.77
C PRO A 125 3.18 4.59 -10.29
N MET A 126 3.95 5.40 -9.57
CA MET A 126 3.55 5.88 -8.25
C MET A 126 2.66 7.11 -8.40
N THR A 127 1.48 7.08 -7.78
CA THR A 127 0.60 8.26 -7.75
C THR A 127 1.04 9.18 -6.64
N LEU A 128 1.36 10.42 -6.96
CA LEU A 128 1.68 11.45 -5.97
C LEU A 128 0.39 12.21 -5.62
N SER A 129 -0.18 12.00 -4.42
CA SER A 129 -1.39 12.70 -3.92
C SER A 129 -1.09 14.00 -3.17
N ASP A 130 -1.79 15.11 -3.47
CA ASP A 130 -1.54 16.39 -2.79
C ASP A 130 -1.95 16.30 -1.31
N THR A 131 -0.96 16.42 -0.44
CA THR A 131 -1.11 16.29 1.01
C THR A 131 -1.07 17.64 1.74
N ARG A 132 -0.98 18.80 1.06
CA ARG A 132 -0.76 20.10 1.72
C ARG A 132 -2.04 20.76 2.25
N GLY A 133 -3.15 20.55 1.57
CA GLY A 133 -4.44 21.16 1.93
C GLY A 133 -5.27 20.32 2.91
N PRO A 134 -6.10 20.96 3.75
CA PRO A 134 -7.08 20.26 4.56
C PRO A 134 -8.12 19.60 3.67
N ARG A 135 -8.39 18.32 3.93
CA ARG A 135 -9.33 17.51 3.16
C ARG A 135 -10.02 16.51 4.06
N LEU A 136 -11.15 16.02 3.57
CA LEU A 136 -11.91 14.96 4.19
C LEU A 136 -11.92 13.74 3.28
N ALA A 137 -11.35 12.63 3.74
CA ALA A 137 -11.55 11.36 3.08
C ALA A 137 -12.81 10.71 3.63
N VAL A 138 -13.78 10.49 2.75
CA VAL A 138 -15.08 9.90 3.08
C VAL A 138 -15.08 8.46 2.62
N HIS A 139 -15.23 7.54 3.58
CA HIS A 139 -15.35 6.12 3.33
C HIS A 139 -16.77 5.64 3.62
N ARG A 140 -17.34 4.95 2.64
CA ARG A 140 -18.54 4.12 2.79
C ARG A 140 -18.22 2.70 2.32
N PRO A 141 -19.00 1.68 2.71
CA PRO A 141 -18.76 0.31 2.28
C PRO A 141 -18.71 0.10 0.76
N ASP A 142 -19.37 0.96 -0.01
CA ASP A 142 -19.44 0.92 -1.48
C ASP A 142 -18.34 1.74 -2.17
N LYS A 143 -17.81 2.79 -1.53
CA LYS A 143 -16.90 3.75 -2.17
C LYS A 143 -16.13 4.59 -1.16
N THR A 144 -14.88 4.89 -1.51
CA THR A 144 -14.08 5.95 -0.87
C THR A 144 -13.80 7.10 -1.84
N TRP A 145 -13.84 8.33 -1.35
CA TRP A 145 -13.44 9.53 -2.10
C TRP A 145 -12.94 10.62 -1.17
N GLU A 146 -12.31 11.66 -1.74
CA GLU A 146 -11.82 12.81 -0.98
C GLU A 146 -12.53 14.10 -1.41
N ILE A 147 -12.67 15.02 -0.46
CA ILE A 147 -13.22 16.36 -0.66
C ILE A 147 -12.27 17.37 -0.03
N PRO A 148 -11.73 18.35 -0.79
CA PRO A 148 -10.90 19.40 -0.22
C PRO A 148 -11.77 20.39 0.58
N LEU A 149 -11.27 20.84 1.73
CA LEU A 149 -11.98 21.76 2.62
C LEU A 149 -11.60 23.21 2.27
N VAL A 150 -12.04 23.67 1.09
CA VAL A 150 -11.69 24.99 0.53
C VAL A 150 -12.61 26.13 0.96
N SER A 151 -13.80 25.80 1.49
CA SER A 151 -14.79 26.78 1.95
C SER A 151 -14.78 26.91 3.47
N ASP A 152 -15.17 28.09 3.97
CA ASP A 152 -15.30 28.34 5.42
C ASP A 152 -16.32 27.42 6.10
N ALA A 153 -17.27 26.87 5.35
CA ALA A 153 -18.17 25.84 5.84
C ALA A 153 -18.65 24.91 4.73
N LEU A 154 -18.86 23.64 5.10
CA LEU A 154 -19.47 22.61 4.25
C LEU A 154 -20.53 21.85 5.03
N THR A 155 -21.65 21.55 4.39
CA THR A 155 -22.76 20.78 4.94
C THR A 155 -22.65 19.30 4.56
N ILE A 156 -23.00 18.44 5.50
CA ILE A 156 -23.03 16.99 5.33
C ILE A 156 -24.47 16.52 5.52
N GLY A 157 -25.02 15.75 4.60
CA GLY A 157 -26.39 15.29 4.69
C GLY A 157 -26.77 14.33 3.56
N ARG A 158 -27.94 13.69 3.66
CA ARG A 158 -28.42 12.79 2.60
C ARG A 158 -29.13 13.49 1.44
N HIS A 159 -29.51 14.76 1.63
CA HIS A 159 -30.22 15.50 0.60
C HIS A 159 -29.22 16.06 -0.42
N SER A 160 -29.64 16.16 -1.68
CA SER A 160 -28.76 16.51 -2.81
C SER A 160 -28.26 17.95 -2.81
N ASP A 161 -28.80 18.80 -1.93
CA ASP A 161 -28.35 20.19 -1.72
C ASP A 161 -27.26 20.31 -0.64
N SER A 162 -26.84 19.21 -0.03
CA SER A 162 -25.69 19.20 0.89
C SER A 162 -24.39 19.17 0.09
N ASP A 163 -23.35 19.85 0.58
CA ASP A 163 -22.04 19.87 -0.08
C ASP A 163 -21.38 18.48 -0.10
N ILE A 164 -21.58 17.71 0.98
CA ILE A 164 -21.15 16.33 1.14
C ILE A 164 -22.38 15.44 1.24
N VAL A 165 -22.77 14.86 0.11
CA VAL A 165 -23.95 14.00 0.02
C VAL A 165 -23.62 12.59 0.48
N LEU A 166 -24.28 12.14 1.54
CA LEU A 166 -24.20 10.78 2.06
C LEU A 166 -25.56 10.10 1.88
N ASP A 167 -25.72 9.36 0.78
CA ASP A 167 -26.94 8.57 0.52
C ASP A 167 -27.02 7.37 1.47
N ASP A 168 -27.54 7.62 2.66
CA ASP A 168 -27.75 6.66 3.73
C ASP A 168 -29.04 7.03 4.50
N PRO A 169 -30.00 6.10 4.66
CA PRO A 169 -31.22 6.33 5.44
C PRO A 169 -30.98 6.77 6.90
N LYS A 170 -29.82 6.44 7.47
CA LYS A 170 -29.41 6.85 8.82
C LYS A 170 -28.88 8.29 8.87
N VAL A 171 -28.72 8.96 7.73
CA VAL A 171 -28.24 10.34 7.66
C VAL A 171 -29.43 11.29 7.51
N SER A 172 -29.54 12.32 8.36
CA SER A 172 -30.52 13.40 8.19
C SER A 172 -30.32 14.16 6.88
N ARG A 173 -31.37 14.84 6.39
CA ARG A 173 -31.30 15.65 5.16
C ARG A 173 -30.13 16.66 5.20
N HIS A 174 -29.99 17.34 6.33
CA HIS A 174 -28.80 18.08 6.73
C HIS A 174 -28.42 17.54 8.11
N HIS A 175 -27.29 16.83 8.19
CA HIS A 175 -26.90 16.07 9.37
C HIS A 175 -25.87 16.82 10.20
N ALA A 176 -24.83 17.32 9.55
CA ALA A 176 -23.73 17.99 10.21
C ALA A 176 -23.19 19.12 9.34
N ARG A 177 -22.36 19.97 9.93
CA ARG A 177 -21.63 21.03 9.24
C ARG A 177 -20.20 21.04 9.73
N ILE A 178 -19.24 21.11 8.81
CA ILE A 178 -17.85 21.41 9.12
C ILE A 178 -17.66 22.90 8.90
N GLU A 179 -17.04 23.59 9.86
CA GLU A 179 -16.67 25.00 9.77
C GLU A 179 -15.17 25.17 9.99
N CYS A 180 -14.54 26.02 9.18
CA CYS A 180 -13.19 26.48 9.39
C CYS A 180 -13.22 27.91 9.95
N ARG A 181 -12.61 28.11 11.12
CA ARG A 181 -12.42 29.45 11.69
C ARG A 181 -10.96 29.62 12.05
N ARG A 182 -10.27 30.54 11.36
CA ARG A 182 -8.84 30.84 11.58
C ARG A 182 -7.95 29.57 11.52
N GLY A 183 -8.25 28.66 10.60
CA GLY A 183 -7.50 27.40 10.43
C GLY A 183 -7.90 26.26 11.38
N THR A 184 -8.79 26.53 12.34
CA THR A 184 -9.37 25.49 13.19
C THR A 184 -10.63 24.94 12.54
N PHE A 185 -10.65 23.62 12.32
CA PHE A 185 -11.81 22.92 11.78
C PHE A 185 -12.65 22.32 12.91
N THR A 186 -13.95 22.58 12.89
CA THR A 186 -14.90 22.04 13.85
C THR A 186 -16.07 21.41 13.10
N ILE A 187 -16.44 20.18 13.47
CA ILE A 187 -17.68 19.55 13.00
C ILE A 187 -18.76 19.71 14.06
N ARG A 188 -19.97 20.06 13.64
CA ARG A 188 -21.14 20.24 14.51
C ARG A 188 -22.33 19.44 13.97
N ASP A 189 -23.01 18.74 14.85
CA ASP A 189 -24.29 18.08 14.57
C ASP A 189 -25.41 19.13 14.42
N LEU A 190 -26.26 18.98 13.40
CA LEU A 190 -27.37 19.90 13.12
C LEU A 190 -28.70 19.38 13.70
N ASN A 191 -28.67 18.90 14.94
CA ASN A 191 -29.78 18.19 15.59
C ASN A 191 -30.25 16.99 14.74
N SER A 192 -29.29 16.21 14.26
CA SER A 192 -29.59 15.03 13.45
C SER A 192 -30.24 13.94 14.30
N THR A 193 -30.93 13.01 13.64
CA THR A 193 -31.60 11.91 14.35
C THR A 193 -30.61 10.96 15.03
N ASN A 194 -29.48 10.66 14.37
CA ASN A 194 -28.54 9.63 14.80
C ASN A 194 -27.23 10.18 15.38
N GLY A 195 -26.98 11.48 15.27
CA GLY A 195 -25.78 12.15 15.77
C GLY A 195 -24.51 11.86 14.96
N ILE A 196 -23.49 12.66 15.23
CA ILE A 196 -22.11 12.40 14.84
C ILE A 196 -21.35 11.70 15.99
N TRP A 197 -20.37 10.88 15.63
CA TRP A 197 -19.65 10.04 16.60
C TRP A 197 -18.13 10.16 16.41
N PHE A 198 -17.41 10.39 17.52
CA PHE A 198 -15.95 10.32 17.58
C PHE A 198 -15.56 9.10 18.43
N GLY A 199 -14.96 8.09 17.80
CA GLY A 199 -14.80 6.77 18.41
C GLY A 199 -16.16 6.17 18.81
N GLU A 200 -16.30 5.82 20.08
CA GLU A 200 -17.56 5.30 20.64
C GLU A 200 -18.46 6.40 21.23
N GLN A 201 -18.00 7.64 21.27
CA GLN A 201 -18.71 8.75 21.89
C GLN A 201 -19.54 9.53 20.86
N ARG A 202 -20.84 9.69 21.13
CA ARG A 202 -21.68 10.67 20.42
C ARG A 202 -21.32 12.07 20.90
N VAL A 203 -21.11 12.99 19.96
CA VAL A 203 -20.72 14.37 20.25
C VAL A 203 -21.63 15.33 19.49
N ASP A 204 -21.93 16.49 20.08
CA ASP A 204 -22.69 17.54 19.38
C ASP A 204 -21.74 18.46 18.58
N GLU A 205 -20.50 18.58 19.04
CA GLU A 205 -19.43 19.37 18.42
C GLU A 205 -18.08 18.72 18.71
N HIS A 206 -17.16 18.74 17.73
CA HIS A 206 -15.79 18.26 17.89
C HIS A 206 -14.81 19.09 17.06
N THR A 207 -13.72 19.54 17.69
CA THR A 207 -12.61 20.20 16.99
C THR A 207 -11.70 19.15 16.38
N LEU A 208 -11.65 19.12 15.05
CA LEU A 208 -10.96 18.10 14.27
C LEU A 208 -9.45 18.24 14.41
N GLN A 209 -8.80 17.14 14.79
CA GLN A 209 -7.36 16.95 14.76
C GLN A 209 -6.97 16.03 13.60
N ASP A 210 -5.71 16.13 13.15
CA ASP A 210 -5.24 15.33 12.03
C ASP A 210 -5.34 13.82 12.32
N GLY A 211 -5.93 13.09 11.37
CA GLY A 211 -6.23 11.66 11.49
C GLY A 211 -7.52 11.33 12.25
N ASP A 212 -8.26 12.32 12.77
CA ASP A 212 -9.55 12.09 13.42
C ASP A 212 -10.54 11.45 12.45
N THR A 213 -11.28 10.46 12.94
CA THR A 213 -12.36 9.81 12.19
C THR A 213 -13.70 10.11 12.86
N ILE A 214 -14.60 10.79 12.13
CA ILE A 214 -15.97 11.06 12.57
C ILE A 214 -16.93 10.14 11.82
N ARG A 215 -17.83 9.48 12.53
CA ARG A 215 -18.85 8.63 11.92
C ARG A 215 -20.19 9.36 11.83
N VAL A 216 -20.78 9.33 10.64
CA VAL A 216 -22.07 9.94 10.30
C VAL A 216 -22.90 8.90 9.55
N GLY A 217 -23.95 8.37 10.18
CA GLY A 217 -24.64 7.18 9.67
C GLY A 217 -23.69 5.99 9.55
N GLY A 218 -23.61 5.38 8.37
CA GLY A 218 -22.65 4.34 8.01
C GLY A 218 -21.34 4.86 7.39
N ALA A 219 -21.19 6.17 7.18
CA ALA A 219 -19.98 6.76 6.62
C ALA A 219 -18.95 7.07 7.71
N GLN A 220 -17.67 6.93 7.36
CA GLN A 220 -16.52 7.35 8.16
C GLN A 220 -15.79 8.49 7.45
N LEU A 221 -15.61 9.60 8.16
CA LEU A 221 -15.09 10.86 7.65
C LEU A 221 -13.72 11.08 8.32
N VAL A 222 -12.63 10.85 7.59
CA VAL A 222 -11.27 11.03 8.09
C VAL A 222 -10.79 12.44 7.74
N PHE A 223 -10.54 13.24 8.76
CA PHE A 223 -9.98 14.57 8.59
C PHE A 223 -8.46 14.48 8.41
N LYS A 224 -7.99 15.08 7.32
CA LYS A 224 -6.56 15.21 7.00
C LYS A 224 -6.27 16.69 6.94
N ARG A 225 -5.53 17.22 7.91
CA ARG A 225 -5.23 18.67 8.03
C ARG A 225 -4.39 19.18 6.86
N GLY A 226 -3.63 18.27 6.27
CA GLY A 226 -2.55 18.58 5.36
C GLY A 226 -1.29 19.00 6.12
N PHE A 227 -0.15 18.83 5.47
CA PHE A 227 1.16 19.02 6.07
C PHE A 227 2.21 19.41 5.02
N GLU A 228 3.24 20.11 5.46
CA GLU A 228 4.48 20.32 4.72
C GLU A 228 5.50 19.22 5.03
N TYR A 229 6.50 19.02 4.18
CA TYR A 229 7.45 17.90 4.28
C TYR A 229 8.28 17.93 5.55
N GLU A 230 8.61 19.11 6.05
CA GLU A 230 9.34 19.30 7.29
C GLU A 230 8.58 18.71 8.48
N GLU A 231 7.24 18.68 8.41
CA GLU A 231 6.36 18.06 9.39
C GLU A 231 6.37 16.53 9.33
N LEU A 232 7.01 15.87 8.35
CA LEU A 232 7.22 14.41 8.37
C LEU A 232 8.38 13.99 9.29
N THR A 233 9.20 14.93 9.74
CA THR A 233 10.32 14.65 10.64
C THR A 233 10.00 15.03 12.07
N VAL A 234 10.69 14.41 13.02
CA VAL A 234 10.79 14.94 14.39
C VAL A 234 12.01 15.87 14.40
N VAL A 235 11.81 17.15 14.05
CA VAL A 235 12.90 18.15 13.89
C VAL A 235 13.95 18.07 15.01
N GLU A 236 15.23 17.99 14.64
CA GLU A 236 16.37 18.10 15.55
C GLU A 236 16.41 19.48 16.25
N GLY A 237 16.32 19.46 17.58
CA GLY A 237 16.96 20.45 18.45
C GLY A 237 17.92 19.71 19.41
N PRO A 238 19.03 20.34 19.88
CA PRO A 238 19.99 19.65 20.74
C PRO A 238 19.40 19.32 22.12
N PRO A 239 19.88 18.25 22.80
CA PRO A 239 19.11 17.52 23.79
C PRO A 239 19.44 17.94 25.22
N LEU A 240 18.41 18.19 26.05
CA LEU A 240 18.54 18.19 27.51
C LEU A 240 17.28 17.58 28.13
N GLY A 241 17.24 16.24 28.17
CA GLY A 241 16.20 15.47 28.83
C GLY A 241 16.15 14.05 28.28
N GLU A 242 15.90 13.06 29.15
CA GLU A 242 15.61 11.69 28.72
C GLU A 242 14.46 11.74 27.70
N LYS A 243 14.72 11.29 26.46
CA LYS A 243 13.64 11.07 25.49
C LYS A 243 12.63 10.13 26.18
N PRO A 244 11.33 10.46 26.24
CA PRO A 244 10.35 9.53 26.78
C PRO A 244 10.49 8.18 26.07
N ALA A 245 10.38 7.09 26.81
CA ALA A 245 10.55 5.74 26.28
C ALA A 245 9.59 5.54 25.10
N ARG A 246 10.16 5.51 23.88
CA ARG A 246 9.41 5.30 22.64
C ARG A 246 8.93 3.86 22.59
N ARG A 247 7.71 3.66 22.08
CA ARG A 247 7.12 2.32 21.98
C ARG A 247 7.89 1.51 20.94
N PRO A 248 8.33 0.28 21.24
CA PRO A 248 9.01 -0.55 20.26
C PRO A 248 8.13 -0.85 19.04
N VAL A 249 8.71 -0.83 17.85
CA VAL A 249 8.02 -1.06 16.58
C VAL A 249 8.54 -2.32 15.90
N ILE A 250 7.63 -3.09 15.32
CA ILE A 250 7.97 -4.21 14.44
C ILE A 250 7.42 -3.96 13.04
N ILE A 251 8.24 -4.08 12.01
CA ILE A 251 7.79 -4.13 10.61
C ILE A 251 7.59 -5.60 10.22
N VAL A 252 6.39 -5.95 9.74
CA VAL A 252 6.04 -7.27 9.20
C VAL A 252 5.68 -7.11 7.72
N PRO A 253 6.54 -7.57 6.80
CA PRO A 253 6.34 -7.36 5.36
C PRO A 253 5.24 -8.27 4.80
N GLY A 254 4.86 -8.01 3.55
CA GLY A 254 3.95 -8.84 2.77
C GLY A 254 4.63 -9.99 2.03
N LEU A 255 3.88 -10.63 1.13
CA LEU A 255 4.40 -11.62 0.20
C LEU A 255 5.58 -11.02 -0.59
N PHE A 256 6.65 -11.81 -0.78
CA PHE A 256 7.90 -11.37 -1.42
C PHE A 256 8.70 -10.29 -0.69
N GLY A 257 8.32 -9.92 0.54
CA GLY A 257 8.99 -8.85 1.27
C GLY A 257 10.19 -9.25 2.12
N SER A 258 10.48 -10.55 2.21
CA SER A 258 11.65 -11.09 2.93
C SER A 258 12.66 -11.69 1.97
N GLN A 259 13.95 -11.48 2.23
CA GLN A 259 15.02 -12.16 1.50
C GLN A 259 15.02 -13.65 1.88
N LEU A 260 15.05 -14.53 0.89
CA LEU A 260 15.11 -15.99 1.10
C LEU A 260 16.47 -16.53 0.69
N TRP A 261 17.03 -17.40 1.52
CA TRP A 261 18.38 -17.94 1.37
C TRP A 261 18.41 -19.46 1.53
N ARG A 262 19.28 -20.13 0.76
CA ARG A 262 19.62 -21.55 0.91
C ARG A 262 21.12 -21.63 1.14
N GLY A 263 21.53 -22.03 2.35
CA GLY A 263 22.94 -21.97 2.77
C GLY A 263 23.51 -20.56 2.64
N SER A 264 24.51 -20.37 1.77
CA SER A 264 25.12 -19.08 1.45
C SER A 264 24.51 -18.38 0.23
N GLU A 265 23.57 -19.02 -0.47
CA GLU A 265 22.97 -18.51 -1.69
C GLU A 265 21.67 -17.74 -1.41
N ARG A 266 21.58 -16.50 -1.91
CA ARG A 266 20.34 -15.72 -1.85
C ARG A 266 19.44 -16.09 -3.03
N LEU A 267 18.31 -16.71 -2.74
CA LEU A 267 17.32 -17.13 -3.74
C LEU A 267 16.37 -15.98 -4.08
N TRP A 268 15.86 -15.25 -3.08
CA TRP A 268 15.01 -14.07 -3.28
C TRP A 268 15.69 -12.83 -2.66
N PRO A 269 15.74 -11.66 -3.34
CA PRO A 269 15.02 -11.27 -4.57
C PRO A 269 15.82 -11.43 -5.87
N ARG A 270 16.60 -12.52 -6.04
CA ARG A 270 17.30 -12.77 -7.31
C ARG A 270 16.31 -13.28 -8.36
N VAL A 271 15.59 -12.35 -9.00
CA VAL A 271 14.49 -12.68 -9.93
C VAL A 271 14.96 -13.54 -11.12
N LYS A 272 16.25 -13.47 -11.52
CA LYS A 272 16.86 -14.35 -12.54
C LYS A 272 16.49 -15.82 -12.34
N TYR A 273 16.50 -16.28 -11.09
CA TYR A 273 16.22 -17.67 -10.77
C TYR A 273 14.77 -18.07 -11.01
N LEU A 274 13.79 -17.15 -10.90
CA LEU A 274 12.43 -17.44 -11.33
C LEU A 274 12.38 -17.82 -12.83
N PHE A 275 13.28 -17.27 -13.65
CA PHE A 275 13.32 -17.53 -15.09
C PHE A 275 14.09 -18.81 -15.42
N THR A 276 15.28 -18.96 -14.82
CA THR A 276 16.20 -20.05 -15.15
C THR A 276 15.88 -21.34 -14.43
N ASP A 277 15.36 -21.27 -13.21
CA ASP A 277 15.08 -22.43 -12.35
C ASP A 277 13.93 -22.14 -11.36
N PRO A 278 12.69 -21.92 -11.83
CA PRO A 278 11.56 -21.58 -10.96
C PRO A 278 11.26 -22.66 -9.91
N GLU A 279 11.57 -23.92 -10.19
CA GLU A 279 11.26 -25.06 -9.33
C GLU A 279 11.97 -24.96 -7.97
N MET A 280 13.11 -24.25 -7.90
CA MET A 280 13.82 -23.99 -6.65
C MET A 280 13.01 -23.18 -5.63
N TYR A 281 11.91 -22.53 -6.04
CA TYR A 281 11.03 -21.79 -5.14
C TYR A 281 9.85 -22.62 -4.63
N CYS A 282 9.56 -23.78 -5.23
CA CYS A 282 8.44 -24.65 -4.87
C CYS A 282 8.53 -25.14 -3.42
N LEU A 283 7.37 -25.43 -2.81
CA LEU A 283 7.24 -26.13 -1.53
C LEU A 283 6.59 -27.52 -1.70
N PRO A 284 6.93 -28.52 -0.86
CA PRO A 284 8.04 -28.53 0.10
C PRO A 284 9.38 -28.56 -0.64
N GLU A 285 10.45 -28.23 0.08
CA GLU A 285 11.81 -28.25 -0.46
C GLU A 285 12.62 -29.44 0.06
N ASP A 286 13.60 -29.83 -0.74
CA ASP A 286 14.61 -30.81 -0.34
C ASP A 286 15.62 -30.20 0.66
N GLU A 287 15.87 -28.89 0.57
CA GLU A 287 16.83 -28.16 1.42
C GLU A 287 16.17 -27.03 2.20
N PRO A 288 16.61 -26.74 3.44
CA PRO A 288 16.04 -25.66 4.25
C PRO A 288 16.28 -24.27 3.63
N ILE A 289 15.22 -23.47 3.53
CA ILE A 289 15.29 -22.04 3.26
C ILE A 289 15.16 -21.22 4.53
N GLU A 290 15.97 -20.18 4.64
CA GLU A 290 16.00 -19.22 5.74
C GLU A 290 15.64 -17.81 5.25
N ALA A 291 14.86 -17.08 6.05
CA ALA A 291 14.61 -15.67 5.85
C ALA A 291 15.60 -14.83 6.69
N ARG A 292 16.37 -13.92 6.07
CA ARG A 292 17.49 -13.21 6.73
C ARG A 292 17.37 -11.68 6.83
N GLY A 293 16.30 -11.09 6.29
CA GLY A 293 16.09 -9.65 6.29
C GLY A 293 14.95 -9.24 5.37
N LEU A 294 14.56 -7.97 5.41
CA LEU A 294 13.59 -7.44 4.46
C LEU A 294 14.24 -7.21 3.11
N VAL A 295 13.42 -7.22 2.07
CA VAL A 295 13.86 -6.82 0.74
C VAL A 295 13.97 -5.30 0.69
N ASP A 296 15.19 -4.81 0.47
CA ASP A 296 15.47 -3.38 0.31
C ASP A 296 15.11 -2.89 -1.10
N GLU A 297 15.44 -3.69 -2.10
CA GLU A 297 15.15 -3.48 -3.51
C GLU A 297 14.95 -4.83 -4.22
N VAL A 298 13.96 -4.92 -5.11
CA VAL A 298 13.83 -6.05 -6.04
C VAL A 298 14.44 -5.64 -7.37
N VAL A 299 15.49 -6.34 -7.80
CA VAL A 299 16.07 -6.17 -9.14
C VAL A 299 15.41 -7.18 -10.07
N ILE A 300 14.46 -6.69 -10.87
CA ILE A 300 13.64 -7.51 -11.77
C ILE A 300 14.46 -7.90 -13.00
N ILE A 301 15.20 -6.95 -13.54
CA ILE A 301 16.20 -7.16 -14.60
C ILE A 301 17.51 -6.55 -14.13
N PRO A 302 18.63 -7.31 -14.08
CA PRO A 302 19.93 -6.78 -13.71
C PRO A 302 20.31 -5.57 -14.56
N GLY A 303 20.48 -4.41 -13.91
CA GLY A 303 20.82 -3.16 -14.60
C GLY A 303 19.63 -2.44 -15.26
N LEU A 304 18.42 -3.03 -15.33
CA LEU A 304 17.28 -2.46 -16.07
C LEU A 304 15.98 -2.18 -15.28
N ILE A 305 15.66 -2.84 -14.14
CA ILE A 305 14.50 -2.46 -13.30
C ILE A 305 14.76 -2.68 -11.80
N LYS A 306 14.41 -1.70 -10.97
CA LYS A 306 14.41 -1.75 -9.50
C LYS A 306 13.05 -1.35 -8.95
N GLN A 307 12.53 -2.11 -7.99
CA GLN A 307 11.36 -1.71 -7.21
C GLN A 307 11.79 -1.43 -5.77
N ALA A 308 11.40 -0.25 -5.25
CA ALA A 308 11.61 0.10 -3.85
C ALA A 308 10.98 -0.96 -2.93
N GLY A 309 11.77 -1.49 -2.00
CA GLY A 309 11.35 -2.47 -1.03
C GLY A 309 11.00 -1.87 0.33
N TYR A 310 10.82 -2.74 1.31
CA TYR A 310 10.44 -2.37 2.68
C TYR A 310 11.54 -1.59 3.42
N GLY A 311 12.79 -1.63 2.93
CA GLY A 311 13.91 -0.87 3.50
C GLY A 311 13.59 0.62 3.67
N ARG A 312 12.90 1.25 2.70
CA ARG A 312 12.52 2.67 2.77
C ARG A 312 11.59 3.01 3.94
N LEU A 313 10.75 2.06 4.36
CA LEU A 313 9.91 2.25 5.55
C LEU A 313 10.78 2.22 6.82
N GLY A 314 11.70 1.27 6.92
CA GLY A 314 12.68 1.22 8.01
C GLY A 314 13.53 2.48 8.08
N ASP A 315 14.00 2.97 6.92
CA ASP A 315 14.80 4.19 6.82
C ASP A 315 14.02 5.42 7.24
N TYR A 316 12.72 5.52 6.90
CA TYR A 316 11.88 6.59 7.42
C TYR A 316 11.76 6.55 8.95
N LEU A 317 11.53 5.37 9.54
CA LEU A 317 11.43 5.24 11.00
C LEU A 317 12.74 5.60 11.69
N GLU A 318 13.88 5.19 11.13
CA GLU A 318 15.21 5.48 11.67
C GLU A 318 15.60 6.95 11.46
N GLU A 319 15.60 7.45 10.22
CA GLU A 319 16.10 8.78 9.87
C GLU A 319 15.14 9.91 10.27
N ALA A 320 13.82 9.74 10.09
CA ALA A 320 12.86 10.82 10.31
C ALA A 320 12.20 10.77 11.68
N LEU A 321 11.98 9.57 12.22
CA LEU A 321 11.34 9.39 13.53
C LEU A 321 12.34 9.05 14.64
N GLY A 322 13.58 8.68 14.33
CA GLY A 322 14.67 8.45 15.29
C GLY A 322 14.57 7.12 16.04
N TYR A 323 14.01 6.09 15.41
CA TYR A 323 14.12 4.70 15.88
C TYR A 323 15.54 4.14 15.64
N GLU A 324 15.90 3.08 16.34
CA GLU A 324 17.18 2.38 16.23
C GLU A 324 16.93 0.88 15.95
N ARG A 325 17.36 0.41 14.77
CA ARG A 325 17.25 -1.01 14.39
C ARG A 325 17.93 -1.92 15.41
N GLY A 326 17.27 -3.02 15.77
CA GLY A 326 17.72 -3.99 16.77
C GLY A 326 17.51 -3.56 18.23
N LYS A 327 17.14 -2.30 18.49
CA LYS A 327 16.89 -1.78 19.84
C LYS A 327 15.40 -1.56 20.09
N ASP A 328 14.79 -0.59 19.40
CA ASP A 328 13.36 -0.27 19.49
C ASP A 328 12.65 -0.37 18.13
N LEU A 329 13.38 -0.73 17.07
CA LEU A 329 12.83 -1.12 15.77
C LEU A 329 13.31 -2.53 15.39
N LEU A 330 12.38 -3.43 15.13
CA LEU A 330 12.64 -4.78 14.63
C LEU A 330 12.04 -4.96 13.24
N GLU A 331 12.83 -5.47 12.31
CA GLU A 331 12.37 -5.88 10.99
C GLU A 331 12.19 -7.40 10.96
N PHE A 332 10.95 -7.87 10.84
CA PHE A 332 10.63 -9.29 10.91
C PHE A 332 10.60 -9.95 9.54
N ALA A 333 11.71 -10.56 9.15
CA ALA A 333 11.79 -11.41 7.96
C ALA A 333 11.24 -12.81 8.24
N TYR A 334 10.49 -13.35 7.28
CA TYR A 334 9.93 -14.70 7.35
C TYR A 334 9.76 -15.30 5.96
N ASP A 335 9.69 -16.63 5.89
CA ASP A 335 9.40 -17.34 4.64
C ASP A 335 7.94 -17.11 4.22
N PHE A 336 7.75 -16.21 3.27
CA PHE A 336 6.43 -15.78 2.83
C PHE A 336 5.64 -16.85 2.06
N ARG A 337 6.29 -17.94 1.66
CA ARG A 337 5.65 -19.03 0.90
C ARG A 337 4.86 -19.95 1.81
N GLN A 338 5.31 -20.09 3.06
CA GLN A 338 4.73 -21.00 4.05
C GLN A 338 3.37 -20.53 4.56
N ASP A 339 2.68 -21.42 5.28
CA ASP A 339 1.44 -21.10 5.97
C ASP A 339 1.66 -19.95 6.97
N ALA A 340 0.85 -18.90 6.88
CA ALA A 340 0.97 -17.71 7.71
C ALA A 340 0.92 -18.01 9.22
N ARG A 341 0.33 -19.15 9.63
CA ARG A 341 0.31 -19.61 11.03
C ARG A 341 1.69 -20.08 11.51
N VAL A 342 2.50 -20.63 10.60
CA VAL A 342 3.91 -20.96 10.89
C VAL A 342 4.70 -19.67 11.09
N SER A 343 4.56 -18.71 10.17
CA SER A 343 5.21 -17.40 10.28
C SER A 343 4.77 -16.63 11.52
N ALA A 344 3.51 -16.75 11.94
CA ALA A 344 3.01 -16.13 13.16
C ALA A 344 3.58 -16.75 14.44
N ARG A 345 3.86 -18.07 14.44
CA ARG A 345 4.59 -18.72 15.55
C ARG A 345 6.03 -18.25 15.62
N LEU A 346 6.70 -18.11 14.47
CA LEU A 346 8.05 -17.53 14.42
C LEU A 346 8.04 -16.07 14.93
N LEU A 347 7.04 -15.28 14.56
CA LEU A 347 6.87 -13.91 15.09
C LEU A 347 6.72 -13.92 16.61
N ALA A 348 5.95 -14.88 17.16
CA ALA A 348 5.80 -15.04 18.61
C ALA A 348 7.14 -15.34 19.28
N GLU A 349 7.92 -16.27 18.75
CA GLU A 349 9.25 -16.64 19.27
C GLU A 349 10.21 -15.45 19.25
N VAL A 350 10.24 -14.68 18.16
CA VAL A 350 11.08 -13.49 18.03
C VAL A 350 10.67 -12.42 19.06
N ILE A 351 9.37 -12.15 19.22
CA ILE A 351 8.86 -11.19 20.21
C ILE A 351 9.08 -11.69 21.66
N ASP A 352 9.09 -13.01 21.89
CA ASP A 352 9.41 -13.60 23.19
C ASP A 352 10.89 -13.46 23.54
N GLY A 353 11.78 -13.53 22.55
CA GLY A 353 13.21 -13.28 22.71
C GLY A 353 13.59 -11.79 22.78
N TRP A 354 12.77 -10.89 22.22
CA TRP A 354 13.07 -9.47 22.15
C TRP A 354 12.77 -8.75 23.48
N ARG A 355 13.83 -8.44 24.24
CA ARG A 355 13.73 -7.80 25.56
C ARG A 355 13.57 -6.28 25.42
N VAL A 356 12.35 -5.83 25.21
CA VAL A 356 11.99 -4.41 25.12
C VAL A 356 11.00 -3.98 26.20
N ALA A 357 11.07 -2.70 26.59
CA ALA A 357 10.19 -2.11 27.59
C ALA A 357 8.91 -1.57 26.92
N GLY A 358 7.76 -2.00 27.40
CA GLY A 358 6.45 -1.48 26.98
C GLY A 358 5.74 -2.32 25.93
N PRO A 359 4.48 -1.97 25.64
CA PRO A 359 3.72 -2.61 24.59
C PRO A 359 4.30 -2.26 23.21
N ILE A 360 4.26 -3.25 22.32
CA ILE A 360 4.76 -3.18 20.95
C ILE A 360 3.67 -2.64 20.03
N THR A 361 4.07 -1.82 19.05
CA THR A 361 3.27 -1.51 17.86
C THR A 361 3.78 -2.33 16.69
N ILE A 362 2.90 -3.03 15.98
CA ILE A 362 3.27 -3.74 14.74
C ILE A 362 2.75 -2.96 13.54
N ILE A 363 3.64 -2.66 12.60
CA ILE A 363 3.34 -2.13 11.28
C ILE A 363 3.42 -3.30 10.30
N ALA A 364 2.28 -3.70 9.76
CA ALA A 364 2.18 -4.85 8.89
C ALA A 364 1.68 -4.44 7.50
N HIS A 365 2.16 -5.12 6.45
CA HIS A 365 1.73 -4.90 5.09
C HIS A 365 1.24 -6.19 4.43
N SER A 366 0.15 -6.12 3.66
CA SER A 366 -0.35 -7.22 2.82
C SER A 366 -0.45 -8.55 3.61
N LEU A 367 0.17 -9.65 3.17
CA LEU A 367 0.20 -10.93 3.88
C LEU A 367 0.67 -10.81 5.35
N GLY A 368 1.60 -9.90 5.64
CA GLY A 368 2.09 -9.63 6.98
C GLY A 368 0.99 -9.20 7.95
N CYS A 369 -0.08 -8.60 7.44
CA CYS A 369 -1.27 -8.27 8.23
C CYS A 369 -1.95 -9.53 8.78
N LEU A 370 -2.01 -10.62 8.00
CA LEU A 370 -2.59 -11.90 8.44
C LEU A 370 -1.68 -12.58 9.47
N VAL A 371 -0.36 -12.56 9.24
CA VAL A 371 0.64 -13.08 10.18
C VAL A 371 0.53 -12.37 11.54
N SER A 372 0.51 -11.03 11.52
CA SER A 372 0.46 -10.20 12.71
C SER A 372 -0.86 -10.38 13.48
N ARG A 373 -1.99 -10.39 12.78
CA ARG A 373 -3.29 -10.66 13.40
C ARG A 373 -3.36 -12.06 14.01
N TYR A 374 -2.83 -13.07 13.33
CA TYR A 374 -2.85 -14.44 13.86
C TYR A 374 -2.02 -14.54 15.14
N TYR A 375 -0.83 -13.93 15.17
CA TYR A 375 -0.02 -13.83 16.39
C TYR A 375 -0.81 -13.19 17.54
N VAL A 376 -1.39 -12.02 17.29
CA VAL A 376 -2.15 -11.27 18.29
C VAL A 376 -3.35 -12.06 18.80
N ASP A 377 -4.18 -12.58 17.89
CA ASP A 377 -5.48 -13.15 18.25
C ASP A 377 -5.43 -14.62 18.66
N ARG A 378 -4.42 -15.37 18.21
CA ARG A 378 -4.35 -16.83 18.40
C ARG A 378 -3.14 -17.32 19.18
N LEU A 379 -2.07 -16.51 19.29
CA LEU A 379 -0.81 -16.94 19.92
C LEU A 379 -0.44 -16.08 21.14
N GLY A 380 -1.42 -15.41 21.76
CA GLY A 380 -1.22 -14.68 23.00
C GLY A 380 -0.60 -13.28 22.85
N GLY A 381 -0.44 -12.79 21.61
CA GLY A 381 0.19 -11.49 21.34
C GLY A 381 -0.52 -10.29 21.96
N ARG A 382 -1.81 -10.38 22.34
CA ARG A 382 -2.55 -9.30 23.04
C ARG A 382 -1.91 -8.83 24.35
N LYS A 383 -1.05 -9.66 24.96
CA LYS A 383 -0.33 -9.29 26.20
C LYS A 383 0.88 -8.38 25.94
N LYS A 384 1.36 -8.35 24.70
CA LYS A 384 2.60 -7.66 24.31
C LYS A 384 2.37 -6.57 23.27
N VAL A 385 1.34 -6.71 22.45
CA VAL A 385 0.98 -5.79 21.38
C VAL A 385 -0.23 -4.98 21.81
N GLU A 386 -0.09 -3.66 21.81
CA GLU A 386 -1.23 -2.75 22.06
C GLU A 386 -1.91 -2.32 20.76
N ARG A 387 -1.14 -2.25 19.66
CA ARG A 387 -1.58 -1.59 18.44
C ARG A 387 -1.05 -2.27 17.17
N LEU A 388 -1.93 -2.39 16.18
CA LEU A 388 -1.57 -2.80 14.81
C LEU A 388 -1.85 -1.67 13.82
N ILE A 389 -0.91 -1.42 12.93
CA ILE A 389 -1.10 -0.57 11.75
C ILE A 389 -1.05 -1.50 10.54
N LEU A 390 -2.19 -1.69 9.90
CA LEU A 390 -2.42 -2.72 8.87
C LEU A 390 -2.53 -2.05 7.51
N MET A 391 -1.51 -2.20 6.66
CA MET A 391 -1.42 -1.57 5.34
C MET A 391 -1.82 -2.56 4.25
N GLY A 392 -2.90 -2.26 3.51
CA GLY A 392 -3.34 -3.07 2.37
C GLY A 392 -3.61 -4.54 2.74
N GLY A 393 -4.08 -4.82 3.96
CA GLY A 393 -4.24 -6.20 4.43
C GLY A 393 -5.36 -6.94 3.70
N PRO A 394 -5.14 -8.10 3.07
CA PRO A 394 -6.22 -8.89 2.45
C PRO A 394 -7.01 -9.65 3.52
N HIS A 395 -7.65 -8.93 4.45
CA HIS A 395 -8.27 -9.53 5.65
C HIS A 395 -9.40 -10.50 5.32
N GLN A 396 -10.07 -10.30 4.18
CA GLN A 396 -11.06 -11.21 3.63
C GLN A 396 -10.59 -11.82 2.30
N GLY A 397 -9.30 -11.71 1.96
CA GLY A 397 -8.70 -12.18 0.71
C GLY A 397 -8.80 -11.20 -0.47
N SER A 398 -8.20 -11.56 -1.61
CA SER A 398 -8.18 -10.76 -2.84
C SER A 398 -8.55 -11.62 -4.06
N PRO A 399 -9.48 -11.17 -4.93
CA PRO A 399 -9.79 -11.86 -6.18
C PRO A 399 -8.59 -12.00 -7.11
N LYS A 400 -7.58 -11.14 -6.97
CA LYS A 400 -6.33 -11.22 -7.75
C LYS A 400 -5.54 -12.50 -7.46
N ALA A 401 -5.67 -13.08 -6.27
CA ALA A 401 -5.04 -14.36 -5.94
C ALA A 401 -5.56 -15.52 -6.80
N ILE A 402 -6.83 -15.46 -7.22
CA ILE A 402 -7.42 -16.45 -8.15
C ILE A 402 -6.68 -16.40 -9.49
N SER A 403 -6.45 -15.20 -10.03
CA SER A 403 -5.68 -15.01 -11.27
C SER A 403 -4.24 -15.52 -11.14
N GLY A 404 -3.62 -15.32 -9.97
CA GLY A 404 -2.29 -15.86 -9.66
C GLY A 404 -2.25 -17.39 -9.72
N LEU A 405 -3.24 -18.08 -9.16
CA LEU A 405 -3.29 -19.55 -9.11
C LEU A 405 -3.73 -20.20 -10.44
N LEU A 406 -4.59 -19.52 -11.22
CA LEU A 406 -5.10 -20.05 -12.49
C LEU A 406 -4.19 -19.75 -13.68
N PHE A 407 -3.59 -18.56 -13.70
CA PHE A 407 -2.88 -18.07 -14.88
C PHE A 407 -1.43 -17.67 -14.60
N GLY A 408 -1.01 -17.65 -13.33
CA GLY A 408 0.30 -17.10 -12.94
C GLY A 408 0.44 -15.61 -13.24
N ARG A 409 -0.68 -14.89 -13.42
CA ARG A 409 -0.70 -13.47 -13.76
C ARG A 409 -0.96 -12.59 -12.52
N GLY A 410 -0.33 -11.42 -12.51
CA GLY A 410 -0.73 -10.29 -11.66
C GLY A 410 -0.11 -10.19 -10.26
N LEU A 411 0.44 -11.27 -9.67
CA LEU A 411 1.06 -11.18 -8.34
C LEU A 411 2.41 -10.43 -8.32
N LEU A 412 3.13 -10.54 -9.44
CA LEU A 412 4.37 -9.82 -9.75
C LEU A 412 4.16 -9.12 -11.10
N PRO A 413 4.86 -8.01 -11.43
CA PRO A 413 4.69 -7.28 -12.69
C PRO A 413 5.20 -8.06 -13.93
N PHE A 414 5.39 -9.37 -13.81
CA PHE A 414 6.03 -10.25 -14.80
C PHE A 414 5.00 -11.09 -15.54
N GLY A 415 3.95 -10.49 -16.12
CA GLY A 415 2.80 -11.15 -16.76
C GLY A 415 3.08 -12.20 -17.86
N LEU A 416 4.36 -12.54 -18.06
CA LEU A 416 4.99 -13.36 -19.10
C LEU A 416 5.46 -14.73 -18.60
N MET A 417 5.48 -14.95 -17.28
CA MET A 417 5.93 -16.22 -16.68
C MET A 417 4.81 -17.26 -16.48
N GLY A 418 3.61 -16.94 -17.00
CA GLY A 418 2.30 -17.54 -16.68
C GLY A 418 2.36 -18.93 -16.06
N GLU A 419 2.62 -19.96 -16.87
CA GLU A 419 2.53 -21.34 -16.39
C GLU A 419 3.63 -21.75 -15.38
N ARG A 420 4.87 -21.24 -15.53
CA ARG A 420 5.97 -21.56 -14.61
C ARG A 420 5.76 -20.92 -13.24
N LEU A 421 5.42 -19.62 -13.22
CA LEU A 421 5.13 -18.90 -12.00
C LEU A 421 3.86 -19.43 -11.32
N ARG A 422 2.83 -19.82 -12.12
CA ARG A 422 1.64 -20.50 -11.61
C ARG A 422 1.99 -21.78 -10.85
N LYS A 423 2.85 -22.64 -11.42
CA LYS A 423 3.28 -23.89 -10.77
C LYS A 423 4.00 -23.62 -9.45
N VAL A 424 4.87 -22.61 -9.40
CA VAL A 424 5.54 -22.19 -8.16
C VAL A 424 4.54 -21.70 -7.13
N LEU A 425 3.70 -20.72 -7.48
CA LEU A 425 2.70 -20.15 -6.57
C LEU A 425 1.70 -21.20 -6.05
N ALA A 426 1.33 -22.16 -6.89
CA ALA A 426 0.44 -23.26 -6.53
C ALA A 426 1.00 -24.17 -5.42
N THR A 427 2.29 -24.06 -5.11
CA THR A 427 2.88 -24.75 -3.96
C THR A 427 2.82 -23.97 -2.66
N PHE A 428 2.50 -22.67 -2.68
CA PHE A 428 2.60 -21.80 -1.50
C PHE A 428 1.31 -21.86 -0.68
N PRO A 429 1.29 -22.41 0.56
CA PRO A 429 0.11 -22.28 1.42
C PRO A 429 -0.39 -20.84 1.57
N SER A 430 0.51 -19.84 1.62
CA SER A 430 0.13 -18.43 1.74
C SER A 430 -0.67 -17.90 0.55
N ALA A 431 -0.44 -18.39 -0.67
CA ALA A 431 -1.18 -17.97 -1.86
C ALA A 431 -2.67 -18.36 -1.78
N TYR A 432 -2.98 -19.50 -1.14
CA TYR A 432 -4.35 -19.91 -0.88
C TYR A 432 -4.97 -19.14 0.29
N GLN A 433 -4.18 -18.77 1.31
CA GLN A 433 -4.66 -18.03 2.49
C GLN A 433 -5.05 -16.58 2.23
N VAL A 434 -4.75 -16.06 1.03
CA VAL A 434 -5.21 -14.74 0.56
C VAL A 434 -6.35 -14.85 -0.45
N LEU A 435 -6.93 -16.03 -0.69
CA LEU A 435 -8.12 -16.20 -1.51
C LEU A 435 -9.34 -15.52 -0.86
N PRO A 436 -10.26 -14.96 -1.65
CA PRO A 436 -11.41 -14.23 -1.11
C PRO A 436 -12.36 -15.16 -0.36
N ALA A 437 -12.67 -14.79 0.88
CA ALA A 437 -13.66 -15.44 1.75
C ALA A 437 -15.04 -14.75 1.69
N TYR A 438 -15.30 -14.00 0.62
CA TYR A 438 -16.55 -13.29 0.38
C TYR A 438 -17.02 -13.50 -1.07
N SER A 439 -18.32 -13.32 -1.30
CA SER A 439 -18.93 -13.46 -2.63
C SER A 439 -18.37 -12.41 -3.59
N CYS A 440 -17.52 -12.87 -4.50
CA CYS A 440 -16.97 -12.10 -5.62
C CYS A 440 -16.80 -12.93 -6.89
N VAL A 441 -16.98 -14.25 -6.81
CA VAL A 441 -16.91 -15.17 -7.95
C VAL A 441 -18.33 -15.61 -8.29
N TYR A 442 -18.68 -15.58 -9.57
CA TYR A 442 -20.02 -15.88 -10.06
C TYR A 442 -19.96 -16.78 -11.29
N ASP A 443 -20.92 -17.69 -11.45
CA ASP A 443 -21.09 -18.44 -12.68
C ASP A 443 -21.70 -17.59 -13.82
N GLU A 444 -21.87 -18.17 -15.01
CA GLU A 444 -22.49 -17.50 -16.17
C GLU A 444 -23.94 -17.07 -15.92
N GLY A 445 -24.65 -17.76 -15.01
CA GLY A 445 -25.99 -17.41 -14.58
C GLY A 445 -26.04 -16.32 -13.50
N GLY A 446 -24.87 -15.84 -13.04
CA GLY A 446 -24.74 -14.85 -11.98
C GLY A 446 -24.93 -15.40 -10.56
N GLN A 447 -24.95 -16.73 -10.36
CA GLN A 447 -24.98 -17.32 -9.03
C GLN A 447 -23.60 -17.26 -8.38
N PRO A 448 -23.51 -16.90 -7.08
CA PRO A 448 -22.23 -16.82 -6.39
C PRO A 448 -21.61 -18.21 -6.17
N ILE A 449 -20.30 -18.30 -6.37
CA ILE A 449 -19.48 -19.49 -6.10
C ILE A 449 -18.64 -19.22 -4.84
N ASP A 450 -18.77 -20.06 -3.81
CA ASP A 450 -17.86 -20.06 -2.66
C ASP A 450 -16.62 -20.90 -3.00
N ILE A 451 -15.58 -20.23 -3.49
CA ILE A 451 -14.35 -20.88 -3.95
C ILE A 451 -13.51 -21.54 -2.84
N LEU A 452 -13.74 -21.20 -1.58
CA LEU A 452 -13.08 -21.87 -0.45
C LEU A 452 -13.78 -23.17 -0.07
N SER A 453 -15.04 -23.33 -0.49
CA SER A 453 -15.84 -24.53 -0.27
C SER A 453 -15.96 -25.42 -1.51
N ASP A 454 -15.97 -24.84 -2.70
CA ASP A 454 -15.91 -25.55 -3.96
C ASP A 454 -14.46 -26.02 -4.20
N GLU A 455 -14.21 -27.32 -4.13
CA GLU A 455 -12.89 -27.91 -4.35
C GLU A 455 -12.66 -28.28 -5.84
N SER A 456 -13.69 -28.18 -6.70
CA SER A 456 -13.67 -28.69 -8.07
C SER A 456 -12.85 -27.86 -9.06
N TRP A 457 -12.54 -26.61 -8.70
CA TRP A 457 -11.78 -25.68 -9.55
C TRP A 457 -10.26 -25.83 -9.41
N LEU A 458 -9.80 -26.70 -8.50
CA LEU A 458 -8.39 -26.97 -8.26
C LEU A 458 -8.04 -28.44 -8.54
N PRO A 459 -6.80 -28.72 -8.95
CA PRO A 459 -6.26 -30.07 -8.95
C PRO A 459 -6.30 -30.72 -7.55
N SER A 460 -6.49 -32.03 -7.51
CA SER A 460 -6.68 -32.80 -6.27
C SER A 460 -5.54 -32.63 -5.25
N GLU A 461 -4.32 -32.46 -5.74
CA GLU A 461 -3.11 -32.26 -4.95
C GLU A 461 -3.05 -30.90 -4.23
N GLN A 462 -3.81 -29.91 -4.72
CA GLN A 462 -3.88 -28.56 -4.13
C GLN A 462 -5.04 -28.40 -3.15
N VAL A 463 -6.02 -29.31 -3.16
CA VAL A 463 -7.19 -29.28 -2.26
C VAL A 463 -6.79 -29.21 -0.77
N PRO A 464 -5.76 -29.90 -0.27
CA PRO A 464 -5.31 -29.73 1.11
C PRO A 464 -4.90 -28.28 1.47
N LEU A 465 -4.28 -27.55 0.53
CA LEU A 465 -3.91 -26.14 0.72
C LEU A 465 -5.16 -25.24 0.80
N LEU A 466 -6.15 -25.48 -0.06
CA LEU A 466 -7.45 -24.78 -0.01
C LEU A 466 -8.18 -25.02 1.32
N ARG A 467 -8.21 -26.28 1.80
CA ARG A 467 -8.80 -26.63 3.10
C ARG A 467 -8.08 -25.94 4.25
N SER A 468 -6.75 -25.89 4.20
CA SER A 468 -5.91 -25.16 5.17
C SER A 468 -6.21 -23.66 5.17
N ALA A 469 -6.36 -23.05 3.98
CA ALA A 469 -6.75 -21.65 3.83
C ALA A 469 -8.13 -21.36 4.42
N ARG A 470 -9.13 -22.20 4.12
CA ARG A 470 -10.47 -22.10 4.71
C ARG A 470 -10.43 -22.16 6.25
N ALA A 471 -9.63 -23.04 6.83
CA ALA A 471 -9.44 -23.10 8.27
C ALA A 471 -8.81 -21.81 8.81
N SER A 472 -7.78 -21.29 8.16
CA SER A 472 -7.11 -20.03 8.53
C SER A 472 -8.08 -18.84 8.55
N HIS A 473 -8.95 -18.68 7.55
CA HIS A 473 -9.98 -17.64 7.55
C HIS A 473 -10.96 -17.77 8.72
N ARG A 474 -11.40 -18.99 9.04
CA ARG A 474 -12.29 -19.26 10.19
C ARG A 474 -11.60 -18.94 11.52
N GLU A 475 -10.31 -19.28 11.64
CA GLU A 475 -9.50 -18.97 12.81
C GLU A 475 -9.30 -17.45 12.96
N LEU A 476 -9.00 -16.69 11.91
CA LEU A 476 -8.75 -15.25 12.04
C LEU A 476 -10.02 -14.41 12.28
N GLY A 477 -11.13 -14.75 11.63
CA GLY A 477 -12.36 -13.96 11.70
C GLY A 477 -12.21 -12.53 11.16
N ARG A 478 -13.19 -11.66 11.46
CA ARG A 478 -13.33 -10.32 10.85
C ARG A 478 -12.92 -9.14 11.73
N ARG A 479 -12.55 -9.40 12.99
CA ARG A 479 -12.11 -8.39 13.96
C ARG A 479 -10.70 -8.70 14.42
N CYS A 480 -10.06 -7.73 15.09
CA CYS A 480 -8.82 -7.94 15.81
C CYS A 480 -9.03 -7.66 17.30
N GLY A 481 -8.28 -8.36 18.15
CA GLY A 481 -8.38 -8.24 19.60
C GLY A 481 -7.60 -7.09 20.23
N VAL A 482 -6.95 -6.26 19.42
CA VAL A 482 -6.24 -5.04 19.86
C VAL A 482 -6.65 -3.87 18.96
N ARG A 483 -6.28 -2.64 19.35
CA ARG A 483 -6.61 -1.46 18.54
C ARG A 483 -5.86 -1.53 17.21
N CYS A 484 -6.57 -1.23 16.13
CA CYS A 484 -6.02 -1.32 14.79
C CYS A 484 -6.34 -0.06 13.99
N VAL A 485 -5.42 0.30 13.10
CA VAL A 485 -5.63 1.26 12.01
C VAL A 485 -5.56 0.49 10.70
N SER A 486 -6.64 0.49 9.92
CA SER A 486 -6.65 -0.03 8.54
C SER A 486 -6.22 1.07 7.59
N VAL A 487 -4.97 1.03 7.12
CA VAL A 487 -4.44 1.88 6.06
C VAL A 487 -4.69 1.17 4.73
N PHE A 488 -5.44 1.78 3.81
CA PHE A 488 -5.82 1.11 2.57
C PHE A 488 -5.82 2.03 1.35
N GLY A 489 -5.46 1.46 0.19
CA GLY A 489 -5.52 2.17 -1.08
C GLY A 489 -6.93 2.21 -1.66
N TYR A 490 -7.31 3.32 -2.29
CA TYR A 490 -8.57 3.46 -3.02
C TYR A 490 -8.38 4.11 -4.40
N GLY A 491 -9.40 3.98 -5.25
CA GLY A 491 -9.44 4.62 -6.57
C GLY A 491 -8.57 3.98 -7.65
N MET A 492 -7.79 2.94 -7.34
CA MET A 492 -7.04 2.18 -8.34
C MET A 492 -7.90 1.07 -8.93
N ARG A 493 -7.74 0.81 -10.24
CA ARG A 493 -8.38 -0.31 -10.93
C ARG A 493 -7.97 -1.62 -10.27
N THR A 494 -8.91 -2.27 -9.62
CA THR A 494 -8.71 -3.45 -8.78
C THR A 494 -9.75 -4.50 -9.15
N ILE A 495 -9.34 -5.77 -9.25
CA ILE A 495 -10.28 -6.86 -9.53
C ILE A 495 -11.23 -7.01 -8.34
N THR A 496 -12.52 -6.74 -8.55
CA THR A 496 -13.56 -6.84 -7.52
C THR A 496 -14.52 -7.99 -7.77
N LYS A 497 -14.62 -8.45 -9.02
CA LYS A 497 -15.52 -9.54 -9.44
C LYS A 497 -14.82 -10.48 -10.44
N VAL A 498 -15.17 -11.75 -10.35
CA VAL A 498 -14.72 -12.82 -11.26
C VAL A 498 -15.95 -13.55 -11.79
N ARG A 499 -16.01 -13.75 -13.11
CA ARG A 499 -17.07 -14.54 -13.76
C ARG A 499 -16.48 -15.80 -14.36
N VAL A 500 -17.14 -16.93 -14.16
CA VAL A 500 -16.63 -18.25 -14.52
C VAL A 500 -17.62 -19.01 -15.40
N GLY A 501 -17.14 -19.47 -16.56
CA GLY A 501 -17.80 -20.47 -17.39
C GLY A 501 -17.18 -21.86 -17.16
N ARG A 502 -18.02 -22.90 -17.20
CA ARG A 502 -17.60 -24.29 -16.98
C ARG A 502 -17.70 -25.11 -18.26
N ASP A 503 -16.75 -26.02 -18.47
CA ASP A 503 -16.81 -27.01 -19.56
C ASP A 503 -17.89 -28.08 -19.28
N SER A 504 -18.09 -28.99 -20.24
CA SER A 504 -19.03 -30.11 -20.13
C SER A 504 -18.70 -31.10 -18.98
N GLN A 505 -17.50 -31.03 -18.42
CA GLN A 505 -17.05 -31.82 -17.26
C GLN A 505 -17.17 -31.04 -15.94
N GLY A 506 -17.71 -29.81 -15.97
CA GLY A 506 -17.89 -28.95 -14.82
C GLY A 506 -16.61 -28.23 -14.35
N ARG A 507 -15.51 -28.33 -15.10
CA ARG A 507 -14.25 -27.64 -14.79
C ARG A 507 -14.32 -26.21 -15.30
N TRP A 508 -13.61 -25.29 -14.64
CA TRP A 508 -13.56 -23.91 -15.10
C TRP A 508 -12.83 -23.83 -16.44
N GLU A 509 -13.48 -23.25 -17.45
CA GLU A 509 -12.95 -23.10 -18.80
C GLU A 509 -12.72 -21.63 -19.16
N LYS A 510 -13.68 -20.77 -18.79
CA LYS A 510 -13.61 -19.33 -19.03
C LYS A 510 -13.59 -18.58 -17.71
N VAL A 511 -12.67 -17.64 -17.54
CA VAL A 511 -12.59 -16.79 -16.35
C VAL A 511 -12.39 -15.35 -16.77
N ASP A 512 -13.42 -14.53 -16.55
CA ASP A 512 -13.41 -13.10 -16.83
C ASP A 512 -13.15 -12.33 -15.52
N LEU A 513 -12.14 -11.46 -15.49
CA LEU A 513 -11.75 -10.66 -14.33
C LEU A 513 -12.25 -9.22 -14.52
N ASP A 514 -13.22 -8.82 -13.70
CA ASP A 514 -13.79 -7.47 -13.75
C ASP A 514 -13.05 -6.57 -12.75
N ALA A 515 -12.38 -5.53 -13.27
CA ALA A 515 -11.66 -4.54 -12.48
C ALA A 515 -12.30 -3.16 -12.54
N GLU A 516 -12.45 -2.54 -11.37
CA GLU A 516 -13.04 -1.21 -11.18
C GLU A 516 -12.21 -0.35 -10.19
N PRO A 517 -12.41 0.98 -10.15
CA PRO A 517 -11.70 1.89 -9.23
C PRO A 517 -12.13 1.74 -7.75
N GLY A 518 -11.87 0.58 -7.14
CA GLY A 518 -12.37 0.20 -5.79
C GLY A 518 -11.35 -0.52 -4.92
N GLY A 519 -10.08 -0.12 -5.00
CA GLY A 519 -8.99 -0.69 -4.22
C GLY A 519 -7.63 -0.09 -4.57
N ASP A 520 -6.57 -0.84 -4.31
CA ASP A 520 -5.18 -0.42 -4.45
C ASP A 520 -4.43 -1.07 -5.64
N ASN A 521 -5.15 -1.66 -6.60
CA ASN A 521 -4.69 -2.53 -7.71
C ASN A 521 -4.50 -4.02 -7.36
N THR A 522 -4.59 -4.37 -6.08
CA THR A 522 -4.39 -5.75 -5.60
C THR A 522 -5.48 -6.16 -4.63
N VAL A 523 -5.75 -5.38 -3.60
CA VAL A 523 -6.72 -5.64 -2.55
C VAL A 523 -7.89 -4.67 -2.69
N PRO A 524 -9.13 -5.16 -2.84
CA PRO A 524 -10.32 -4.31 -2.80
C PRO A 524 -10.52 -3.66 -1.43
N GLU A 525 -11.07 -2.45 -1.40
CA GLU A 525 -11.30 -1.67 -0.16
C GLU A 525 -12.03 -2.50 0.91
N ARG A 526 -13.08 -3.23 0.51
CA ARG A 526 -13.89 -4.09 1.41
C ARG A 526 -13.10 -5.18 2.13
N SER A 527 -11.96 -5.59 1.56
CA SER A 527 -11.07 -6.59 2.16
C SER A 527 -9.96 -5.91 2.98
N ALA A 528 -9.52 -4.73 2.56
CA ALA A 528 -8.51 -3.94 3.24
C ALA A 528 -8.99 -3.29 4.54
N VAL A 529 -10.29 -2.98 4.64
CA VAL A 529 -10.88 -2.43 5.87
C VAL A 529 -11.33 -3.55 6.80
N LEU A 530 -10.66 -3.68 7.94
CA LEU A 530 -11.03 -4.63 8.99
C LEU A 530 -12.19 -4.07 9.85
N GLU A 531 -13.09 -4.94 10.30
CA GLU A 531 -14.27 -4.50 11.04
C GLU A 531 -13.88 -3.92 12.42
N GLY A 532 -14.39 -2.71 12.71
CA GLY A 532 -14.21 -2.03 13.99
C GLY A 532 -12.86 -1.33 14.16
N THR A 533 -12.09 -1.17 13.09
CA THR A 533 -10.81 -0.44 13.13
C THR A 533 -10.98 1.04 12.85
N GLU A 534 -10.05 1.84 13.33
CA GLU A 534 -9.81 3.16 12.73
C GLU A 534 -9.40 2.97 11.28
N ILE A 535 -9.63 3.98 10.43
CA ILE A 535 -9.31 3.88 9.00
C ILE A 535 -8.40 5.02 8.56
N HIS A 536 -7.56 4.75 7.57
CA HIS A 536 -6.71 5.74 6.89
C HIS A 536 -6.67 5.44 5.39
N PRO A 537 -7.67 5.89 4.62
CA PRO A 537 -7.69 5.72 3.17
C PRO A 537 -6.60 6.56 2.50
N VAL A 538 -5.93 6.04 1.48
CA VAL A 538 -4.92 6.77 0.67
C VAL A 538 -5.09 6.44 -0.81
N GLN A 539 -4.88 7.39 -1.72
CA GLN A 539 -5.04 7.12 -3.16
C GLN A 539 -3.74 6.56 -3.75
N GLN A 540 -3.39 5.32 -3.38
CA GLN A 540 -2.09 4.73 -3.68
C GLN A 540 -2.17 3.27 -4.12
N TYR A 541 -1.21 2.84 -4.93
CA TYR A 541 -1.01 1.45 -5.34
C TYR A 541 -0.52 0.58 -4.19
N HIS A 542 -0.90 -0.70 -4.18
CA HIS A 542 -0.60 -1.67 -3.13
C HIS A 542 0.88 -1.67 -2.74
N GLY A 543 1.76 -1.83 -3.72
CA GLY A 543 3.21 -1.91 -3.53
C GLY A 543 3.89 -0.60 -3.15
N ALA A 544 3.15 0.51 -3.04
CA ALA A 544 3.67 1.83 -2.71
C ALA A 544 3.05 2.42 -1.43
N LEU A 545 2.12 1.72 -0.77
CA LEU A 545 1.46 2.20 0.45
C LEU A 545 2.45 2.61 1.55
N TYR A 546 3.52 1.83 1.74
CA TYR A 546 4.49 2.04 2.83
C TYR A 546 5.50 3.16 2.55
N VAL A 547 5.55 3.71 1.34
CA VAL A 547 6.40 4.87 0.99
C VAL A 547 5.60 6.16 0.81
N ASP A 548 4.28 6.07 0.85
CA ASP A 548 3.37 7.20 0.67
C ASP A 548 3.49 8.21 1.83
N ASN A 549 3.54 9.50 1.50
CA ASN A 549 3.75 10.55 2.50
C ASN A 549 2.54 10.72 3.42
N ASP A 550 1.31 10.47 2.96
CA ASP A 550 0.12 10.51 3.81
C ASP A 550 0.10 9.33 4.80
N VAL A 551 0.63 8.17 4.39
CA VAL A 551 0.87 7.04 5.28
C VAL A 551 1.97 7.35 6.28
N LYS A 552 3.11 7.92 5.85
CA LYS A 552 4.20 8.36 6.74
C LYS A 552 3.70 9.34 7.80
N MET A 553 2.84 10.28 7.43
CA MET A 553 2.24 11.22 8.38
C MET A 553 1.35 10.49 9.39
N ARG A 554 0.51 9.54 8.94
CA ARG A 554 -0.26 8.70 9.87
C ARG A 554 0.64 7.92 10.82
N LEU A 555 1.73 7.32 10.32
CA LEU A 555 2.70 6.62 11.16
C LEU A 555 3.33 7.56 12.19
N LYS A 556 3.72 8.77 11.80
CA LYS A 556 4.24 9.77 12.75
C LYS A 556 3.22 10.03 13.85
N LEU A 557 1.96 10.34 13.51
CA LEU A 557 0.90 10.58 14.49
C LEU A 557 0.70 9.40 15.44
N GLU A 558 0.70 8.16 14.93
CA GLU A 558 0.51 6.96 15.76
C GLU A 558 1.69 6.65 16.68
N LEU A 559 2.91 7.00 16.25
CA LEU A 559 4.15 6.60 16.93
C LEU A 559 4.74 7.69 17.82
N THR A 560 4.28 8.95 17.68
CA THR A 560 4.73 10.08 18.52
C THR A 560 3.66 10.60 19.47
N ARG A 561 2.44 10.05 19.45
CA ARG A 561 1.41 10.23 20.49
C ARG A 561 1.72 9.34 21.68
#